data_AF-A0A966MS89-F1
#
_entry.id   AF-A0A966MS89-F1
#
_cell.length_a   1.000
_cell.length_b   1.000
_cell.length_c   1.000
_cell.angle_alpha   90.00
_cell.angle_beta   90.00
_cell.angle_gamma   90.00
#
_symmetry.space_group_name_H-M   'P 1'
#
loop_
_entity.id
_entity.type
_entity.pdbx_description
1 polymer ?
#
loop_
_entity_poly.entity_id
_entity_poly.type
_entity_poly.pdbx_seq_one_letter_code
_entity_poly.pdbx_strand_id
1 'polypeptide(L)'
;LTYSSRSFRAGSDPERFAAIIRSGYSFLLEPLDREVRDCARSDDLVALVVSFRRPTGSTIGLAYRLTSEEGSWRIEAAGIIEESRIDV
;
A
#
# COMPACT_ATOMS: atom_id res chain seq x y z
N LEU A 1 4.14 12.30 -4.80
CA LEU A 1 3.61 10.93 -4.58
C LEU A 1 3.41 10.27 -5.94
N THR A 2 4.26 9.30 -6.28
CA THR A 2 4.11 8.53 -7.53
C THR A 2 3.34 7.27 -7.20
N TYR A 3 2.05 7.24 -7.53
CA TYR A 3 1.24 6.04 -7.37
C TYR A 3 1.63 5.05 -8.48
N SER A 4 2.47 4.07 -8.14
CA SER A 4 2.77 2.95 -9.02
C SER A 4 1.59 1.97 -9.01
N SER A 5 0.49 2.35 -9.67
CA SER A 5 -0.41 1.33 -10.19
C SER A 5 0.22 0.79 -11.46
N ARG A 6 1.26 -0.06 -11.34
CA ARG A 6 1.56 -0.93 -12.48
C ARG A 6 0.31 -1.77 -12.69
N SER A 7 -0.43 -1.47 -13.76
CA SER A 7 -1.57 -2.28 -14.21
C SER A 7 -1.04 -3.66 -14.55
N PHE A 8 -0.96 -4.52 -13.55
CA PHE A 8 -0.51 -5.89 -13.74
C PHE A 8 -1.71 -6.66 -14.28
N ARG A 9 -1.75 -6.86 -15.60
CA ARG A 9 -2.57 -7.94 -16.16
C ARG A 9 -1.88 -9.23 -15.75
N ALA A 10 -2.23 -9.76 -14.58
CA ALA A 10 -2.09 -11.19 -14.42
C ALA A 10 -2.85 -11.80 -15.60
N GLY A 11 -2.21 -12.75 -16.30
CA GLY A 11 -3.01 -13.70 -17.08
C GLY A 11 -4.17 -14.17 -16.20
N SER A 12 -5.32 -14.45 -16.79
CA SER A 12 -6.61 -14.73 -16.13
C SER A 12 -6.64 -15.88 -15.10
N ASP A 13 -5.48 -16.36 -14.68
CA ASP A 13 -5.22 -17.36 -13.66
C ASP A 13 -4.94 -16.71 -12.29
N PRO A 14 -5.87 -16.83 -11.32
CA PRO A 14 -5.71 -16.37 -9.95
C PRO A 14 -4.48 -16.93 -9.22
N GLU A 15 -4.04 -18.15 -9.54
CA GLU A 15 -2.87 -18.76 -8.90
C GLU A 15 -1.59 -18.03 -9.30
N ARG A 16 -1.51 -17.63 -10.57
CA ARG A 16 -0.40 -16.84 -11.10
C ARG A 16 -0.36 -15.44 -10.52
N PHE A 17 -1.52 -14.81 -10.32
CA PHE A 17 -1.62 -13.54 -9.60
C PHE A 17 -1.15 -13.68 -8.15
N ALA A 18 -1.63 -14.70 -7.43
CA ALA A 18 -1.22 -14.97 -6.05
C ALA A 18 0.28 -15.27 -5.95
N ALA A 19 0.88 -15.95 -6.93
CA ALA A 19 2.33 -16.19 -6.99
C ALA A 19 3.12 -14.88 -7.13
N ILE A 20 2.63 -13.92 -7.93
CA ILE A 20 3.26 -12.59 -8.08
C ILE A 20 3.18 -11.78 -6.78
N ILE A 21 2.03 -11.81 -6.10
CA ILE A 21 1.88 -11.16 -4.80
C ILE A 21 2.83 -11.79 -3.78
N ARG A 22 2.89 -13.13 -3.73
CA ARG A 22 3.81 -13.84 -2.82
C ARG A 22 5.29 -13.57 -3.13
N SER A 23 5.69 -13.42 -4.38
CA SER A 23 7.10 -13.19 -4.72
C SER A 23 7.53 -11.72 -4.57
N GLY A 24 6.69 -10.77 -4.96
CA GLY A 24 7.01 -9.34 -4.93
C GLY A 24 6.65 -8.64 -3.62
N TYR A 25 5.69 -9.21 -2.88
CA TYR A 25 5.14 -8.62 -1.66
C TYR A 25 5.09 -9.61 -0.50
N SER A 26 6.00 -10.60 -0.48
CA SER A 26 6.13 -11.58 0.62
C SER A 26 6.17 -10.91 1.99
N PHE A 27 6.79 -9.73 2.08
CA PHE A 27 6.87 -8.96 3.30
C PHE A 27 5.50 -8.55 3.87
N LEU A 28 4.45 -8.44 3.05
CA LEU A 28 3.07 -8.19 3.52
C LEU A 28 2.45 -9.41 4.22
N LEU A 29 3.06 -10.59 4.09
CA LEU A 29 2.59 -11.84 4.69
C LEU A 29 3.19 -12.07 6.08
N GLU A 30 4.15 -11.25 6.50
CA GLU A 30 4.71 -11.26 7.85
C GLU A 30 3.79 -10.48 8.81
N PRO A 31 3.77 -10.79 10.11
CA PRO A 31 3.15 -9.93 11.10
C PRO A 31 3.95 -8.62 11.19
N LEU A 32 3.44 -7.58 10.53
CA LEU A 32 4.04 -6.26 10.49
C LEU A 32 3.42 -5.36 11.56
N ASP A 33 4.27 -4.71 12.35
CA ASP A 33 3.84 -3.57 13.17
C ASP A 33 3.50 -2.42 12.24
N ARG A 34 2.31 -1.84 12.41
CA ARG A 34 1.79 -0.77 11.54
C ARG A 34 1.48 0.51 12.32
N GLU A 35 1.79 1.64 11.70
CA GLU A 35 1.51 2.98 12.23
C GLU A 35 0.87 3.82 11.12
N VAL A 36 -0.27 4.44 11.41
CA VAL A 36 -0.85 5.46 10.51
C VAL A 36 -0.06 6.74 10.72
N ARG A 37 0.64 7.19 9.68
CA ARG A 37 1.49 8.39 9.72
C ARG A 37 0.74 9.65 9.34
N ASP A 38 -0.06 9.56 8.29
CA ASP A 38 -0.79 10.70 7.75
C ASP A 38 -2.16 10.23 7.24
N CYS A 39 -3.15 11.10 7.39
CA CYS A 39 -4.52 10.88 6.97
C CYS A 39 -5.13 12.22 6.57
N ALA A 40 -5.37 12.40 5.28
CA ALA A 40 -6.05 13.56 4.74
C ALA A 40 -7.37 13.14 4.09
N ARG A 41 -8.44 13.89 4.36
CA ARG A 41 -9.77 13.63 3.79
C ARG A 41 -10.24 14.84 2.98
N SER A 42 -10.78 14.57 1.79
CA SER A 42 -11.52 15.54 0.98
C SER A 42 -12.79 14.85 0.47
N ASP A 43 -13.94 15.29 0.96
CA ASP A 43 -15.25 14.71 0.62
C ASP A 43 -15.30 13.19 0.87
N ASP A 44 -15.49 12.42 -0.21
CA ASP A 44 -15.56 10.97 -0.23
C ASP A 44 -14.20 10.31 -0.43
N LEU A 45 -13.13 11.08 -0.57
CA LEU A 45 -11.78 10.62 -0.83
C LEU A 45 -10.91 10.76 0.42
N VAL A 46 -10.18 9.70 0.76
CA VAL A 46 -9.19 9.69 1.84
C VAL A 46 -7.83 9.29 1.29
N ALA A 47 -6.81 10.09 1.55
CA ALA A 47 -5.41 9.74 1.37
C ALA A 47 -4.82 9.30 2.72
N LEU A 48 -4.33 8.07 2.79
CA LEU A 48 -3.81 7.46 4.01
C LEU A 48 -2.37 7.00 3.77
N VAL A 49 -1.46 7.37 4.67
CA VAL A 49 -0.09 6.87 4.70
C VAL A 49 0.09 5.95 5.89
N VAL A 50 0.48 4.71 5.64
CA VAL A 50 0.75 3.69 6.67
C VAL A 50 2.20 3.26 6.57
N SER A 51 2.92 3.34 7.68
CA SER A 51 4.26 2.76 7.80
C SER A 51 4.15 1.36 8.38
N PHE A 52 4.84 0.41 7.75
CA PHE A 52 4.98 -0.96 8.21
C PHE A 52 6.42 -1.22 8.61
N ARG A 53 6.64 -1.58 9.88
CA ARG A 53 7.96 -1.95 10.38
C ARG A 53 8.15 -3.46 10.24
N ARG A 54 9.20 -3.85 9.53
CA ARG A 54 9.61 -5.25 9.40
C ARG A 54 10.38 -5.70 10.64
N PRO A 55 10.36 -7.00 11.00
CA PRO A 55 11.18 -7.53 12.09
C PRO A 55 12.68 -7.27 11.93
N THR A 56 13.15 -7.11 10.69
CA THR A 56 14.54 -6.76 10.34
C THR A 56 14.92 -5.31 10.66
N GLY A 57 13.98 -4.49 11.15
CA GLY A 57 14.19 -3.08 11.50
C GLY A 57 13.97 -2.09 10.35
N SER A 58 13.77 -2.58 9.13
CA SER A 58 13.42 -1.73 7.97
C SER A 58 11.95 -1.31 8.01
N THR A 59 11.64 -0.11 7.49
CA THR A 59 10.27 0.41 7.40
C THR A 59 9.86 0.58 5.93
N ILE A 60 8.58 0.33 5.63
CA ILE A 60 7.98 0.56 4.33
C ILE A 60 6.77 1.47 4.48
N GLY A 61 6.76 2.59 3.77
CA GLY A 61 5.59 3.44 3.65
C GLY A 61 4.67 2.95 2.53
N LEU A 62 3.38 2.83 2.81
CA LEU A 62 2.33 2.61 1.81
C LEU A 62 1.36 3.79 1.82
N ALA A 63 1.12 4.37 0.65
CA ALA A 63 0.06 5.34 0.42
C ALA A 63 -1.17 4.62 -0.13
N TYR A 64 -2.33 4.92 0.43
CA TYR A 64 -3.62 4.47 -0.05
C TYR A 64 -4.49 5.66 -0.41
N ARG A 65 -5.22 5.54 -1.51
CA ARG A 65 -6.34 6.40 -1.86
C ARG A 65 -7.61 5.59 -1.70
N LEU A 66 -8.48 6.02 -0.81
CA LEU A 66 -9.73 5.35 -0.46
C LEU A 66 -10.90 6.21 -0.97
N THR A 67 -11.98 5.55 -1.40
CA THR A 67 -13.26 6.19 -1.67
C THR A 67 -14.34 5.59 -0.77
N SER A 68 -15.29 6.40 -0.30
CA SER A 68 -16.43 5.90 0.47
C SER A 68 -17.43 5.21 -0.46
N GLU A 69 -17.95 4.04 -0.04
CA GLU A 69 -18.94 3.26 -0.79
C GLU A 69 -19.83 2.49 0.19
N GLU A 70 -21.15 2.76 0.19
CA GLU A 70 -22.18 2.06 0.97
C GLU A 70 -21.81 1.77 2.45
N GLY A 71 -21.28 2.77 3.16
CA GLY A 71 -20.89 2.64 4.58
C GLY A 71 -19.54 1.93 4.80
N SER A 72 -18.82 1.63 3.73
CA SER A 72 -17.48 1.07 3.73
C SER A 72 -16.47 1.98 3.00
N TRP A 73 -15.19 1.61 3.03
CA TRP A 73 -14.12 2.29 2.32
C TRP A 73 -13.48 1.32 1.33
N ARG A 74 -13.48 1.69 0.05
CA ARG A 74 -12.81 0.93 -1.02
C ARG A 74 -11.46 1.55 -1.33
N ILE A 75 -10.42 0.72 -1.44
CA ILE A 75 -9.12 1.16 -1.94
C ILE A 75 -9.26 1.40 -3.46
N GLU A 76 -9.11 2.66 -3.87
CA GLU A 76 -9.09 3.08 -5.28
C GLU A 76 -7.68 2.91 -5.86
N ALA A 77 -6.65 3.27 -5.09
CA ALA A 77 -5.25 3.10 -5.47
C ALA A 77 -4.36 2.84 -4.26
N ALA A 78 -3.24 2.15 -4.49
CA ALA A 78 -2.19 1.95 -3.51
C ALA A 78 -0.82 2.14 -4.16
N GLY A 79 0.17 2.58 -3.38
CA GLY A 79 1.54 2.74 -3.83
C GLY A 79 2.54 2.63 -2.70
N ILE A 80 3.77 2.24 -3.02
CA ILE A 80 4.89 2.30 -2.08
C ILE A 80 5.42 3.73 -2.08
N ILE A 81 5.63 4.28 -0.89
CA ILE A 81 6.37 5.52 -0.68
C ILE A 81 7.79 5.10 -0.34
N GLU A 82 8.72 5.34 -1.26
CA GLU A 82 10.13 5.30 -0.90
C GLU A 82 10.39 6.47 0.06
N GLU A 83 10.77 6.17 1.30
CA GLU A 83 11.40 7.17 2.16
C GLU A 83 12.73 7.55 1.50
N SER A 84 12.68 8.54 0.62
CA SER A 84 13.89 9.26 0.22
C SER A 84 14.45 9.85 1.49
N ARG A 85 15.66 9.45 1.89
CA ARG A 85 16.44 10.19 2.88
C ARG A 85 16.49 11.64 2.40
N ILE A 86 15.78 12.53 3.08
CA ILE A 86 16.05 13.96 2.97
C ILE A 86 17.28 14.16 3.84
N ASP A 87 18.46 14.11 3.23
CA ASP A 87 19.65 14.71 3.83
C ASP A 87 19.41 16.24 3.79
N VAL A 88 19.21 16.84 4.98
CA VAL A 88 19.35 18.28 5.21
C VAL A 88 20.48 18.48 6.21
#